data_AF-A0AAX6DME8-F1
#
_entry.id   AF-A0AAX6DME8-F1
#
_cell.length_a   1.000
_cell.length_b   1.000
_cell.length_c   1.000
_cell.angle_alpha   90.00
_cell.angle_beta   90.00
_cell.angle_gamma   90.00
#
_symmetry.space_group_name_H-M   'P 1'
#
loop_
_entity.id
_entity.type
_entity.pdbx_description
1 polymer ?
#
loop_
_entity_poly.entity_id
_entity_poly.type
_entity_poly.pdbx_seq_one_letter_code
_entity_poly.pdbx_strand_id
1 'polypeptide(L)'
;MEVVVDSLSLRFLLLFLLLSGEVLPGLGVTVGINYGQIANNLPSPTRVASLLQSLSISRVKLYDADQNVLSAFINSNVEFIVGIGNEHVAAMTDPVNAQAWIQQHVQPYVPSTRITCITVGNEVISGNDTLLKSNLLPAMQSVYQALLSLGLDKQINVTTPHSLDVLGNSFPPSAGSFRQEYAEYIQPLLSFLSSANSPSSSMPTPTLLTNRTRALCRWTMFSSGLIRESLIRTPTSTMTTCSTRR
;
A
#
# COMPACT_ATOMS: atom_id res chain seq x y z
N MET A 1 -23.27 37.72 36.23
CA MET A 1 -23.95 37.75 34.93
C MET A 1 -24.22 36.31 34.55
N GLU A 2 -25.39 35.79 34.93
CA GLU A 2 -25.79 34.42 34.58
C GLU A 2 -26.29 34.42 33.13
N VAL A 3 -25.64 33.63 32.28
CA VAL A 3 -26.07 33.47 30.89
C VAL A 3 -27.23 32.46 30.90
N VAL A 4 -28.46 32.97 30.88
CA VAL A 4 -29.66 32.14 30.71
C VAL A 4 -29.74 31.72 29.25
N VAL A 5 -29.48 30.44 28.99
CA VAL A 5 -29.57 29.86 27.63
C VAL A 5 -31.01 29.41 27.40
N ASP A 6 -31.71 30.07 26.48
CA ASP A 6 -33.13 29.83 26.24
C ASP A 6 -33.39 28.43 25.64
N SER A 7 -34.49 27.78 26.03
CA SER A 7 -34.81 26.40 25.64
C SER A 7 -35.02 26.25 24.12
N LEU A 8 -35.44 27.34 23.47
CA LEU A 8 -35.60 27.44 22.03
C LEU A 8 -34.23 27.47 21.30
N SER A 9 -33.26 28.17 21.89
CA SER A 9 -31.88 28.24 21.38
C SER A 9 -31.17 26.89 21.48
N LEU A 10 -31.45 26.12 22.54
CA LEU A 10 -30.91 24.75 22.68
C LEU A 10 -31.47 23.80 21.62
N ARG A 11 -32.76 23.92 21.28
CA ARG A 11 -33.39 23.12 20.21
C ARG A 11 -32.83 23.49 18.84
N PHE A 12 -32.57 24.77 18.59
CA PHE A 12 -31.95 25.22 17.34
C PHE A 12 -30.51 24.72 17.19
N LEU A 13 -29.74 24.71 18.28
CA LEU A 13 -28.38 24.16 18.32
C LEU A 13 -28.37 22.64 18.05
N LEU A 14 -29.29 21.89 18.66
CA LEU A 14 -29.43 20.45 18.44
C LEU A 14 -29.87 20.12 17.00
N LEU A 15 -30.79 20.92 16.43
CA LEU A 15 -31.18 20.76 15.03
C LEU A 15 -30.03 21.09 14.07
N PHE A 16 -29.25 22.12 14.39
CA PHE A 16 -28.06 22.51 13.62
C PHE A 16 -27.00 21.42 13.66
N LEU A 17 -26.77 20.78 14.82
CA LEU A 17 -25.86 19.62 14.97
C LEU A 17 -26.35 18.38 14.21
N LEU A 18 -27.65 18.13 14.16
CA LEU A 18 -28.24 17.03 13.39
C LEU A 18 -28.20 17.27 11.88
N LEU A 19 -28.38 18.52 11.43
CA LEU A 19 -28.34 18.93 10.03
C LEU A 19 -26.92 19.11 9.49
N SER A 20 -25.94 19.39 10.35
CA SER A 20 -24.55 19.57 9.92
C SER A 20 -23.85 18.27 9.59
N GLY A 21 -24.46 17.10 9.85
CA GLY A 21 -24.15 15.86 9.14
C GLY A 21 -22.68 15.46 9.10
N GLU A 22 -21.86 15.92 10.05
CA GLU A 22 -20.48 15.51 10.20
C GLU A 22 -20.52 14.10 10.80
N VAL A 23 -20.72 13.12 9.91
CA VAL A 23 -20.41 11.73 10.20
C VAL A 23 -18.92 11.73 10.51
N LEU A 24 -18.56 11.78 11.79
CA LEU A 24 -17.23 11.42 12.25
C LEU A 24 -16.87 10.15 11.48
N PRO A 25 -15.86 10.16 10.60
CA PRO A 25 -15.45 8.94 9.93
C PRO A 25 -15.10 8.01 11.08
N GLY A 26 -15.94 6.98 11.25
CA GLY A 26 -15.75 6.01 12.31
C GLY A 26 -14.30 5.58 12.26
N LEU A 27 -13.66 5.43 13.43
CA LEU A 27 -12.36 4.79 13.58
C LEU A 27 -12.49 3.33 13.16
N GLY A 28 -12.82 3.10 11.88
CA GLY A 28 -12.93 1.81 11.26
C GLY A 28 -11.51 1.28 11.16
N VAL A 29 -11.26 0.20 11.90
CA VAL A 29 -10.09 -0.63 11.65
C VAL A 29 -10.26 -1.14 10.22
N THR A 30 -9.51 -0.54 9.31
CA THR A 30 -9.55 -0.92 7.90
C THR A 30 -8.65 -2.14 7.75
N VAL A 31 -9.25 -3.29 7.46
CA VAL A 31 -8.53 -4.56 7.28
C VAL A 31 -8.24 -4.77 5.81
N GLY A 32 -7.01 -5.17 5.50
CA GLY A 32 -6.57 -5.55 4.17
C GLY A 32 -6.14 -7.01 4.10
N ILE A 33 -6.28 -7.61 2.92
CA ILE A 33 -5.79 -8.97 2.65
C ILE A 33 -4.87 -9.00 1.43
N ASN A 34 -4.03 -10.03 1.35
CA ASN A 34 -3.36 -10.41 0.10
C ASN A 34 -4.26 -11.42 -0.63
N TYR A 35 -4.60 -11.15 -1.89
CA TYR A 35 -5.38 -12.06 -2.71
C TYR A 35 -4.43 -12.81 -3.66
N GLY A 36 -3.96 -13.96 -3.20
CA GLY A 36 -3.14 -14.87 -4.01
C GLY A 36 -4.00 -15.71 -4.96
N GLN A 37 -3.54 -15.89 -6.19
CA GLN A 37 -4.30 -16.56 -7.27
C GLN A 37 -3.67 -17.88 -7.74
N ILE A 38 -2.54 -18.30 -7.15
CA ILE A 38 -1.85 -19.55 -7.49
C ILE A 38 -2.44 -20.69 -6.67
N ALA A 39 -3.55 -21.27 -7.16
CA ALA A 39 -4.17 -22.50 -6.64
C ALA A 39 -5.18 -23.05 -7.66
N ASN A 40 -5.59 -24.31 -7.50
CA ASN A 40 -6.47 -25.02 -8.44
C ASN A 40 -7.93 -25.14 -7.97
N ASN A 41 -8.27 -24.57 -6.81
CA ASN A 41 -9.58 -24.71 -6.18
C ASN A 41 -10.11 -23.39 -5.58
N LEU A 42 -9.62 -22.25 -6.08
CA LEU A 42 -10.04 -20.94 -5.61
C LEU A 42 -11.47 -20.61 -6.04
N PRO A 43 -12.25 -19.90 -5.21
CA PRO A 43 -13.54 -19.35 -5.63
C PRO A 43 -13.38 -18.38 -6.82
N SER A 44 -14.44 -18.19 -7.61
CA SER A 44 -14.43 -17.18 -8.67
C SER A 44 -14.27 -15.77 -8.09
N PRO A 45 -13.68 -14.80 -8.85
CA PRO A 45 -13.49 -13.44 -8.37
C PRO A 45 -14.77 -12.76 -7.87
N THR A 46 -15.92 -13.02 -8.51
CA THR A 46 -17.23 -12.52 -8.05
C THR A 46 -17.61 -13.08 -6.68
N ARG A 47 -17.37 -14.37 -6.43
CA ARG A 47 -17.64 -14.99 -5.13
C ARG A 47 -16.68 -14.47 -4.06
N VAL A 48 -15.42 -14.20 -4.42
CA VAL A 48 -14.47 -13.53 -3.53
C VAL A 48 -14.95 -12.12 -3.21
N ALA A 49 -15.40 -11.33 -4.19
CA ALA A 49 -15.95 -9.99 -3.95
C ALA A 49 -17.10 -9.99 -2.94
N SER A 50 -18.07 -10.90 -3.10
CA SER A 50 -19.16 -11.06 -2.12
C SER A 50 -18.67 -11.48 -0.73
N LEU A 51 -17.66 -12.35 -0.65
CA LEU A 51 -17.06 -12.78 0.61
C LEU A 51 -16.34 -11.62 1.32
N LEU A 52 -15.54 -10.84 0.60
CA LEU A 52 -14.83 -9.71 1.20
C LEU A 52 -15.79 -8.63 1.70
N GLN A 53 -16.87 -8.39 0.95
CA GLN A 53 -17.93 -7.49 1.37
C GLN A 53 -18.64 -7.99 2.65
N SER A 54 -18.95 -9.28 2.76
CA SER A 54 -19.58 -9.83 3.97
C SER A 54 -18.68 -9.80 5.20
N LEU A 55 -17.36 -9.81 4.99
CA LEU A 55 -16.35 -9.69 6.04
C LEU A 55 -15.93 -8.24 6.33
N SER A 56 -16.54 -7.25 5.66
CA SER A 56 -16.16 -5.83 5.77
C SER A 56 -14.67 -5.57 5.48
N ILE A 57 -14.07 -6.36 4.60
CA ILE A 57 -12.70 -6.17 4.13
C ILE A 57 -12.70 -5.05 3.10
N SER A 58 -11.96 -3.98 3.38
CA SER A 58 -11.98 -2.76 2.57
C SER A 58 -10.74 -2.58 1.71
N ARG A 59 -9.73 -3.45 1.83
CA ARG A 59 -8.48 -3.38 1.04
C ARG A 59 -8.00 -4.73 0.55
N VAL A 60 -7.48 -4.78 -0.66
CA VAL A 60 -6.91 -5.99 -1.28
C VAL A 60 -5.58 -5.65 -1.95
N LYS A 61 -4.57 -6.47 -1.72
CA LYS A 61 -3.33 -6.48 -2.51
C LYS A 61 -3.37 -7.66 -3.48
N LEU A 62 -3.26 -7.37 -4.77
CA LEU A 62 -2.97 -8.32 -5.84
C LEU A 62 -1.47 -8.29 -6.15
N TYR A 63 -0.94 -9.45 -6.54
CA TYR A 63 0.45 -9.60 -6.97
C TYR A 63 0.63 -9.29 -8.47
N ASP A 64 -0.47 -9.12 -9.18
CA ASP A 64 -0.57 -8.73 -10.58
C ASP A 64 -1.65 -7.63 -10.75
N ALA A 65 -2.17 -7.48 -11.97
CA ALA A 65 -3.33 -6.67 -12.30
C ALA A 65 -4.36 -7.51 -13.09
N ASP A 66 -4.81 -8.64 -12.52
CA ASP A 66 -5.81 -9.52 -13.14
C ASP A 66 -7.13 -8.78 -13.43
N GLN A 67 -7.43 -8.68 -14.72
CA GLN A 67 -8.62 -8.06 -15.28
C GLN A 67 -9.93 -8.67 -14.78
N ASN A 68 -9.98 -9.99 -14.57
CA ASN A 68 -11.15 -10.70 -14.06
C ASN A 68 -11.43 -10.31 -12.61
N VAL A 69 -10.38 -10.14 -11.81
CA VAL A 69 -10.50 -9.68 -10.44
C VAL A 69 -10.93 -8.22 -10.41
N LEU A 70 -10.21 -7.33 -11.09
CA LEU A 70 -10.53 -5.90 -11.07
C LEU A 70 -11.95 -5.61 -11.58
N SER A 71 -12.44 -6.38 -12.56
CA SER A 71 -13.81 -6.28 -13.07
C SER A 71 -14.86 -6.74 -12.04
N ALA A 72 -14.57 -7.81 -11.29
CA ALA A 72 -15.49 -8.34 -10.29
C ALA A 72 -15.72 -7.39 -9.09
N PHE A 73 -14.82 -6.42 -8.90
CA PHE A 73 -14.86 -5.43 -7.81
C PHE A 73 -15.30 -4.03 -8.25
N ILE A 74 -15.79 -3.87 -9.49
CA ILE A 74 -16.37 -2.61 -9.96
C ILE A 74 -17.46 -2.13 -8.98
N ASN A 75 -17.36 -0.88 -8.55
CA ASN A 75 -18.27 -0.21 -7.61
C ASN A 75 -18.40 -0.89 -6.22
N SER A 76 -17.44 -1.74 -5.83
CA SER A 76 -17.44 -2.42 -4.52
C SER A 76 -16.93 -1.57 -3.35
N ASN A 77 -16.35 -0.39 -3.62
CA ASN A 77 -15.62 0.48 -2.69
C ASN A 77 -14.34 -0.11 -2.07
N VAL A 78 -13.96 -1.35 -2.41
CA VAL A 78 -12.70 -1.98 -1.98
C VAL A 78 -11.51 -1.30 -2.66
N GLU A 79 -10.50 -0.93 -1.86
CA GLU A 79 -9.26 -0.34 -2.36
C GLU A 79 -8.28 -1.43 -2.80
N PHE A 80 -7.67 -1.24 -3.97
CA PHE A 80 -6.70 -2.17 -4.53
C PHE A 80 -5.27 -1.60 -4.51
N ILE A 81 -4.35 -2.48 -4.14
CA ILE A 81 -2.94 -2.42 -4.51
C ILE A 81 -2.74 -3.47 -5.60
N VAL A 82 -2.16 -3.08 -6.73
CA VAL A 82 -1.85 -4.00 -7.85
C VAL A 82 -0.35 -4.12 -8.05
N GLY A 83 0.11 -5.27 -8.55
CA GLY A 83 1.51 -5.59 -8.69
C GLY A 83 2.00 -5.60 -10.13
N ILE A 84 3.18 -5.04 -10.35
CA ILE A 84 4.04 -5.36 -11.49
C ILE A 84 5.00 -6.46 -11.02
N GLY A 85 4.87 -7.65 -11.59
CA GLY A 85 5.71 -8.81 -11.25
C GLY A 85 7.20 -8.56 -11.52
N ASN A 86 8.06 -9.35 -10.85
CA ASN A 86 9.52 -9.23 -10.97
C ASN A 86 10.00 -9.41 -12.43
N GLU A 87 9.34 -10.29 -13.18
CA GLU A 87 9.56 -10.57 -14.60
C GLU A 87 9.34 -9.35 -15.51
N HIS A 88 8.55 -8.37 -15.07
CA HIS A 88 8.25 -7.17 -15.84
C HIS A 88 9.12 -5.97 -15.47
N VAL A 89 9.80 -6.00 -14.33
CA VAL A 89 10.58 -4.86 -13.81
C VAL A 89 11.60 -4.35 -14.83
N ALA A 90 12.33 -5.24 -15.50
CA ALA A 90 13.31 -4.86 -16.52
C ALA A 90 12.65 -4.14 -17.72
N ALA A 91 11.46 -4.57 -18.16
CA ALA A 91 10.75 -3.92 -19.26
C ALA A 91 10.23 -2.53 -18.87
N MET A 92 9.86 -2.36 -17.60
CA MET A 92 9.33 -1.11 -17.06
C MET A 92 10.40 -0.01 -16.91
N THR A 93 11.69 -0.30 -17.11
CA THR A 93 12.70 0.77 -17.15
C THR A 93 12.48 1.69 -18.36
N ASP A 94 11.85 1.19 -19.42
CA ASP A 94 11.41 1.99 -20.57
C ASP A 94 10.08 2.71 -20.25
N PRO A 95 10.03 4.06 -20.28
CA PRO A 95 8.81 4.83 -20.05
C PRO A 95 7.64 4.46 -20.99
N VAL A 96 7.92 4.06 -22.22
CA VAL A 96 6.86 3.68 -23.19
C VAL A 96 6.17 2.40 -22.73
N ASN A 97 6.96 1.41 -22.29
CA ASN A 97 6.42 0.15 -21.76
C ASN A 97 5.66 0.39 -20.44
N ALA A 98 6.19 1.24 -19.56
CA ALA A 98 5.53 1.58 -18.32
C ALA A 98 4.16 2.26 -18.55
N GLN A 99 4.10 3.20 -19.50
CA GLN A 99 2.85 3.84 -19.88
C GLN A 99 1.86 2.85 -20.50
N ALA A 100 2.31 2.03 -21.45
CA ALA A 100 1.47 1.00 -22.07
C ALA A 100 0.89 0.04 -21.04
N TRP A 101 1.70 -0.38 -20.05
CA TRP A 101 1.24 -1.26 -18.97
C TRP A 101 0.11 -0.62 -18.15
N ILE A 102 0.25 0.64 -17.74
CA ILE A 102 -0.79 1.35 -16.98
C ILE A 102 -2.08 1.50 -17.82
N GLN A 103 -1.95 1.89 -19.09
CA GLN A 103 -3.09 2.05 -20.00
C GLN A 103 -3.85 0.74 -20.23
N GLN A 104 -3.13 -0.39 -20.25
CA GLN A 104 -3.72 -1.72 -20.48
C GLN A 104 -4.30 -2.35 -19.21
N HIS A 105 -3.63 -2.20 -18.07
CA HIS A 105 -3.92 -2.99 -16.87
C HIS A 105 -4.59 -2.20 -15.74
N VAL A 106 -4.49 -0.87 -15.73
CA VAL A 106 -4.98 -0.03 -14.62
C VAL A 106 -6.06 0.93 -15.10
N GLN A 107 -5.78 1.71 -16.14
CA GLN A 107 -6.67 2.76 -16.63
C GLN A 107 -8.09 2.29 -16.98
N PRO A 108 -8.34 1.09 -17.54
CA PRO A 108 -9.69 0.63 -17.88
C PRO A 108 -10.61 0.45 -16.65
N TYR A 109 -10.02 0.30 -15.46
CA TYR A 109 -10.76 0.02 -14.23
C TYR A 109 -10.97 1.25 -13.36
N VAL A 110 -10.21 2.32 -13.57
CA VAL A 110 -10.29 3.54 -12.77
C VAL A 110 -11.33 4.49 -13.39
N PRO A 111 -12.23 5.12 -12.61
CA PRO A 111 -12.33 5.08 -11.15
C PRO A 111 -13.28 4.00 -10.59
N SER A 112 -13.92 3.21 -11.44
CA SER A 112 -14.95 2.21 -11.07
C SER A 112 -14.44 1.18 -10.04
N THR A 113 -13.17 0.80 -10.13
CA THR A 113 -12.44 0.00 -9.14
C THR A 113 -11.37 0.90 -8.51
N ARG A 114 -11.35 0.99 -7.18
CA ARG A 114 -10.50 1.95 -6.44
C ARG A 114 -9.05 1.47 -6.34
N ILE A 115 -8.30 1.54 -7.44
CA ILE A 115 -6.85 1.29 -7.43
C ILE A 115 -6.15 2.51 -6.81
N THR A 116 -5.33 2.30 -5.79
CA THR A 116 -4.70 3.37 -5.00
C THR A 116 -3.17 3.27 -4.93
N CYS A 117 -2.60 2.11 -5.27
CA CYS A 117 -1.16 1.90 -5.19
C CYS A 117 -0.73 0.86 -6.25
N ILE A 118 0.39 1.10 -6.92
CA ILE A 118 1.08 0.14 -7.79
C ILE A 118 2.38 -0.26 -7.09
N THR A 119 2.58 -1.56 -6.86
CA THR A 119 3.86 -2.10 -6.39
C THR A 119 4.72 -2.55 -7.56
N VAL A 120 5.96 -2.07 -7.65
CA VAL A 120 6.93 -2.51 -8.65
C VAL A 120 7.84 -3.57 -8.05
N GLY A 121 7.75 -4.79 -8.57
CA GLY A 121 8.44 -5.97 -8.05
C GLY A 121 7.92 -6.41 -6.67
N ASN A 122 8.50 -7.51 -6.17
CA ASN A 122 8.25 -8.05 -4.85
C ASN A 122 9.54 -8.61 -4.25
N GLU A 123 9.96 -8.04 -3.10
CA GLU A 123 11.14 -8.47 -2.34
C GLU A 123 12.46 -8.44 -3.13
N VAL A 124 12.55 -7.55 -4.11
CA VAL A 124 13.67 -7.48 -5.07
C VAL A 124 15.03 -7.30 -4.39
N ILE A 125 15.12 -6.40 -3.41
CA ILE A 125 16.39 -6.00 -2.77
C ILE A 125 17.05 -7.17 -2.02
N SER A 126 16.25 -8.00 -1.35
CA SER A 126 16.71 -9.20 -0.64
C SER A 126 16.99 -10.39 -1.55
N GLY A 127 16.62 -10.33 -2.83
CA GLY A 127 16.88 -11.37 -3.82
C GLY A 127 18.36 -11.48 -4.22
N ASN A 128 18.69 -12.45 -5.08
CA ASN A 128 20.06 -12.66 -5.57
C ASN A 128 20.33 -12.07 -6.97
N ASP A 129 19.31 -11.51 -7.61
CA ASP A 129 19.42 -10.96 -8.97
C ASP A 129 19.85 -9.49 -8.93
N THR A 130 21.14 -9.26 -9.17
CA THR A 130 21.73 -7.91 -9.21
C THR A 130 21.14 -7.04 -10.30
N LEU A 131 20.80 -7.61 -11.47
CA LEU A 131 20.22 -6.86 -12.58
C LEU A 131 18.80 -6.40 -12.22
N LEU A 132 18.02 -7.27 -11.59
CA LEU A 132 16.69 -6.91 -11.11
C LEU A 132 16.74 -5.79 -10.05
N LYS A 133 17.72 -5.83 -9.13
CA LYS A 133 17.94 -4.73 -8.16
C LYS A 133 18.29 -3.42 -8.83
N SER A 134 19.20 -3.43 -9.81
CA SER A 134 19.59 -2.21 -10.53
C SER A 134 18.44 -1.63 -11.37
N ASN A 135 17.53 -2.49 -11.86
CA ASN A 135 16.39 -2.06 -12.66
C ASN A 135 15.21 -1.54 -11.82
N LEU A 136 15.16 -1.84 -10.52
CA LEU A 136 14.02 -1.51 -9.66
C LEU A 136 13.72 -0.02 -9.62
N LEU A 137 14.71 0.81 -9.30
CA LEU A 137 14.51 2.26 -9.18
C LEU A 137 14.17 2.91 -10.53
N PRO A 138 14.89 2.64 -11.64
CA PRO A 138 14.49 3.14 -12.97
C PRO A 138 13.06 2.72 -13.35
N ALA A 139 12.66 1.48 -13.08
CA ALA A 139 11.31 1.00 -13.33
C ALA A 139 10.26 1.79 -12.53
N MET A 140 10.50 1.99 -11.22
CA MET A 140 9.61 2.80 -10.37
C MET A 140 9.50 4.24 -10.87
N GLN A 141 10.60 4.84 -11.32
CA GLN A 141 10.60 6.19 -11.89
C GLN A 141 9.78 6.26 -13.18
N SER A 142 9.97 5.32 -14.11
CA SER A 142 9.19 5.25 -15.35
C SER A 142 7.70 5.04 -15.11
N VAL A 143 7.32 4.16 -14.18
CA VAL A 143 5.92 3.96 -13.77
C VAL A 143 5.33 5.23 -13.18
N TYR A 144 6.06 5.93 -12.30
CA TYR A 144 5.60 7.20 -11.73
C TYR A 144 5.46 8.31 -12.79
N GLN A 145 6.39 8.41 -13.73
CA GLN A 145 6.28 9.35 -14.85
C GLN A 145 5.08 9.06 -15.75
N ALA A 146 4.78 7.78 -15.97
CA ALA A 146 3.59 7.39 -16.72
C ALA A 146 2.28 7.71 -15.97
N LEU A 147 2.25 7.59 -14.63
CA LEU A 147 1.11 8.07 -13.85
C LEU A 147 0.92 9.60 -13.95
N LEU A 148 2.02 10.36 -13.94
CA LEU A 148 1.98 11.81 -14.17
C LEU A 148 1.46 12.15 -15.56
N SER A 149 1.95 11.48 -16.61
CA SER A 149 1.52 11.75 -18.00
C SER A 149 0.04 11.42 -18.23
N LEU A 150 -0.49 10.43 -17.52
CA LEU A 150 -1.90 10.02 -17.57
C LEU A 150 -2.80 10.77 -16.58
N GLY A 151 -2.24 11.66 -15.74
CA GLY A 151 -3.00 12.41 -14.73
C GLY A 151 -3.55 11.55 -13.58
N LEU A 152 -2.91 10.41 -13.30
CA LEU A 152 -3.30 9.44 -12.26
C LEU A 152 -2.46 9.56 -10.98
N ASP A 153 -1.40 10.37 -10.99
CA ASP A 153 -0.44 10.57 -9.89
C ASP A 153 -1.07 11.02 -8.56
N LYS A 154 -2.20 11.74 -8.63
CA LYS A 154 -2.93 12.19 -7.43
C LYS A 154 -3.76 11.10 -6.76
N GLN A 155 -4.06 10.03 -7.48
CA GLN A 155 -4.92 8.93 -7.02
C GLN A 155 -4.13 7.66 -6.74
N ILE A 156 -3.06 7.42 -7.51
CA ILE A 156 -2.32 6.16 -7.51
C ILE A 156 -0.88 6.44 -7.11
N ASN A 157 -0.44 5.85 -6.01
CA ASN A 157 0.93 5.95 -5.55
C ASN A 157 1.79 4.81 -6.13
N VAL A 158 3.11 5.02 -6.19
CA VAL A 158 4.08 3.97 -6.58
C VAL A 158 4.93 3.59 -5.37
N THR A 159 5.13 2.29 -5.18
CA THR A 159 5.99 1.76 -4.12
C THR A 159 6.58 0.40 -4.50
N THR A 160 7.35 -0.20 -3.61
CA THR A 160 7.83 -1.58 -3.76
C THR A 160 7.83 -2.26 -2.38
N PRO A 161 7.38 -3.51 -2.26
CA PRO A 161 7.40 -4.24 -1.00
C PRO A 161 8.74 -4.92 -0.77
N HIS A 162 9.19 -4.90 0.49
CA HIS A 162 10.46 -5.48 0.91
C HIS A 162 10.23 -6.63 1.91
N SER A 163 11.11 -7.64 1.86
CA SER A 163 11.24 -8.62 2.95
C SER A 163 11.85 -7.94 4.17
N LEU A 164 11.59 -8.48 5.36
CA LEU A 164 12.31 -8.08 6.59
C LEU A 164 13.82 -8.35 6.50
N ASP A 165 14.26 -9.20 5.56
CA ASP A 165 15.67 -9.53 5.36
C ASP A 165 16.54 -8.34 4.94
N VAL A 166 15.92 -7.23 4.47
CA VAL A 166 16.65 -6.00 4.19
C VAL A 166 17.15 -5.30 5.46
N LEU A 167 16.67 -5.70 6.64
CA LEU A 167 17.08 -5.15 7.93
C LEU A 167 18.36 -5.83 8.43
N GLY A 168 19.27 -5.01 8.94
CA GLY A 168 20.47 -5.42 9.67
C GLY A 168 20.15 -5.53 11.14
N ASN A 169 20.22 -4.41 11.86
CA ASN A 169 19.71 -4.38 13.22
C ASN A 169 18.19 -4.16 13.21
N SER A 170 17.46 -4.92 14.01
CA SER A 170 16.00 -4.80 14.16
C SER A 170 15.54 -4.72 15.61
N PHE A 171 16.47 -4.82 16.57
CA PHE A 171 16.16 -4.74 18.00
C PHE A 171 17.22 -3.94 18.79
N PRO A 172 16.82 -3.04 19.71
CA PRO A 172 15.45 -2.54 19.87
C PRO A 172 14.97 -1.80 18.61
N PRO A 173 13.65 -1.62 18.37
CA PRO A 173 13.16 -0.95 17.18
C PRO A 173 13.76 0.44 16.93
N SER A 174 14.11 1.17 18.00
CA SER A 174 14.79 2.47 17.91
C SER A 174 16.21 2.42 17.34
N ALA A 175 16.83 1.24 17.32
CA ALA A 175 18.16 0.98 16.75
C ALA A 175 18.08 0.28 15.40
N GLY A 176 16.89 0.24 14.78
CA GLY A 176 16.66 -0.40 13.49
C GLY A 176 17.53 0.20 12.38
N SER A 177 18.16 -0.65 11.57
CA SER A 177 18.98 -0.24 10.44
C SER A 177 18.79 -1.18 9.25
N PHE A 178 18.97 -0.67 8.04
CA PHE A 178 19.10 -1.51 6.85
C PHE A 178 20.46 -2.19 6.83
N ARG A 179 20.54 -3.34 6.17
CA ARG A 179 21.82 -4.00 5.90
C ARG A 179 22.70 -3.13 5.01
N GLN A 180 23.98 -3.03 5.37
CA GLN A 180 24.90 -2.13 4.68
C GLN A 180 25.12 -2.55 3.22
N GLU A 181 25.07 -3.84 2.92
CA GLU A 181 25.19 -4.36 1.54
C GLU A 181 24.05 -3.92 0.61
N TYR A 182 22.93 -3.44 1.14
CA TYR A 182 21.82 -2.93 0.34
C TYR A 182 21.73 -1.40 0.30
N ALA A 183 22.65 -0.70 0.98
CA ALA A 183 22.61 0.75 1.10
C ALA A 183 22.60 1.47 -0.26
N GLU A 184 23.36 0.95 -1.23
CA GLU A 184 23.45 1.51 -2.59
C GLU A 184 22.11 1.52 -3.35
N TYR A 185 21.21 0.56 -3.04
CA TYR A 185 19.89 0.48 -3.65
C TYR A 185 18.83 1.18 -2.80
N ILE A 186 18.87 1.02 -1.49
CA ILE A 186 17.84 1.52 -0.57
C ILE A 186 17.88 3.03 -0.44
N GLN A 187 19.07 3.65 -0.33
CA GLN A 187 19.18 5.10 -0.17
C GLN A 187 18.52 5.90 -1.31
N PRO A 188 18.87 5.67 -2.59
CA PRO A 188 18.23 6.41 -3.68
C PRO A 188 16.74 6.06 -3.84
N LEU A 189 16.35 4.82 -3.52
CA LEU A 189 14.95 4.39 -3.52
C LEU A 189 14.11 5.15 -2.48
N LEU A 190 14.62 5.30 -1.25
CA LEU A 190 13.95 6.10 -0.20
C LEU A 190 13.88 7.58 -0.59
N SER A 191 14.94 8.12 -1.21
CA SER A 191 14.92 9.49 -1.73
C SER A 191 13.82 9.69 -2.77
N PHE A 192 13.68 8.76 -3.71
CA PHE A 192 12.63 8.78 -4.72
C PHE A 192 11.22 8.66 -4.11
N LEU A 193 11.01 7.71 -3.19
CA LEU A 193 9.72 7.54 -2.53
C LEU A 193 9.32 8.76 -1.71
N SER A 194 10.30 9.43 -1.08
CA SER A 194 10.06 10.68 -0.36
C SER A 194 9.65 11.80 -1.31
N SER A 195 10.26 11.92 -2.49
CA SER A 195 9.92 12.97 -3.46
C SER A 195 8.59 12.72 -4.17
N ALA A 196 8.35 11.47 -4.61
CA ALA A 196 7.14 11.09 -5.35
C ALA A 196 5.85 11.18 -4.51
N ASN A 197 5.94 10.95 -3.19
CA ASN A 197 4.78 10.96 -2.29
C ASN A 197 4.66 12.25 -1.45
N SER A 198 5.42 13.30 -1.78
CA SER A 198 5.31 14.60 -1.10
C SER A 198 4.10 15.40 -1.61
N PRO A 199 3.28 16.04 -0.75
CA PRO A 199 2.06 16.78 -1.14
C PRO A 199 2.25 18.00 -2.07
N SER A 200 3.45 18.23 -2.58
CA SER A 200 3.79 19.28 -3.52
C SER A 200 5.17 18.94 -4.08
N SER A 201 5.25 18.66 -5.37
CA SER A 201 6.49 18.34 -6.07
C SER A 201 7.49 19.50 -6.00
N SER A 202 8.31 19.55 -4.95
CA SER A 202 9.55 20.30 -4.88
C SER A 202 10.58 19.47 -4.12
N MET A 203 11.64 19.11 -4.82
CA MET A 203 12.72 18.22 -4.37
C MET A 203 13.38 18.78 -3.10
N PRO A 204 13.43 18.05 -1.96
CA PRO A 204 14.22 18.50 -0.81
C PRO A 204 15.64 17.90 -0.84
N THR A 205 16.59 18.72 -0.38
CA THR A 205 18.01 18.42 -0.16
C THR A 205 18.23 17.35 0.93
N PRO A 206 19.39 16.65 0.95
CA PRO A 206 19.54 15.35 1.60
C PRO A 206 19.78 15.36 3.12
N THR A 207 19.34 16.37 3.87
CA THR A 207 19.74 16.52 5.29
C THR A 207 18.65 16.43 6.35
N LEU A 208 17.38 16.17 6.04
CA LEU A 208 16.34 16.02 7.09
C LEU A 208 15.31 14.94 6.76
N LEU A 209 15.70 13.66 6.88
CA LEU A 209 14.77 12.52 6.94
C LEU A 209 14.30 12.28 8.38
N THR A 210 13.68 13.27 8.98
CA THR A 210 12.92 13.09 10.21
C THR A 210 11.64 13.89 10.09
N ASN A 211 10.52 13.17 10.03
CA ASN A 211 9.18 13.62 10.43
C ASN A 211 8.12 13.95 9.36
N ARG A 212 8.22 13.50 8.10
CA ARG A 212 7.09 13.60 7.14
C ARG A 212 6.92 12.38 6.23
N THR A 213 6.36 11.31 6.78
CA THR A 213 5.86 10.14 6.04
C THR A 213 4.51 9.72 6.62
N ARG A 214 3.44 10.49 6.34
CA ARG A 214 2.08 10.17 6.85
C ARG A 214 1.14 9.53 5.84
N ALA A 215 1.54 9.39 4.57
CA ALA A 215 0.74 8.70 3.56
C ALA A 215 1.59 7.80 2.63
N LEU A 216 2.67 7.21 3.16
CA LEU A 216 3.22 6.02 2.50
C LEU A 216 2.07 4.99 2.38
N CYS A 217 2.04 4.16 1.33
CA CYS A 217 1.21 2.96 1.30
C CYS A 217 1.57 2.14 2.56
N ARG A 218 0.91 2.42 3.71
CA ARG A 218 1.27 1.93 5.06
C ARG A 218 1.24 0.41 5.15
N TRP A 219 0.64 -0.21 4.14
CA TRP A 219 0.48 -1.64 3.93
C TRP A 219 1.60 -2.32 3.15
N THR A 220 2.50 -1.59 2.46
CA THR A 220 3.49 -2.21 1.57
C THR A 220 4.85 -2.44 2.21
N MET A 221 5.11 -2.01 3.44
CA MET A 221 6.44 -2.18 4.03
C MET A 221 6.83 -3.65 4.22
N PHE A 222 5.89 -4.59 4.35
CA PHE A 222 6.21 -5.99 4.56
C PHE A 222 5.24 -6.90 3.78
N SER A 223 5.77 -7.61 2.78
CA SER A 223 5.09 -8.64 1.99
C SER A 223 4.87 -9.95 2.75
N SER A 224 5.61 -10.16 3.83
CA SER A 224 5.48 -11.37 4.64
C SER A 224 4.26 -11.26 5.54
N GLY A 225 3.35 -12.24 5.43
CA GLY A 225 2.22 -12.47 6.35
C GLY A 225 2.64 -12.83 7.79
N LEU A 226 3.85 -12.45 8.21
CA LEU A 226 4.32 -12.54 9.59
C LEU A 226 3.82 -11.32 10.35
N ILE A 227 2.53 -11.32 10.69
CA ILE A 227 2.12 -10.72 11.96
C ILE A 227 2.71 -11.64 13.04
N ARG A 228 4.00 -11.48 13.35
CA ARG A 228 4.43 -11.75 14.72
C ARG A 228 3.93 -10.56 15.50
N GLU A 229 2.75 -10.70 16.09
CA GLU A 229 2.44 -9.99 17.32
C GLU A 229 3.59 -10.31 18.30
N SER A 230 4.59 -9.44 18.37
CA SER A 230 5.27 -9.17 19.63
C SER A 230 4.32 -8.34 20.49
N LEU A 231 3.15 -8.94 20.78
CA LEU A 231 2.45 -8.68 22.01
C LEU A 231 3.47 -8.85 23.12
N ILE A 232 3.67 -7.75 23.85
CA ILE A 232 4.26 -7.67 25.17
C ILE A 232 3.95 -8.99 25.92
N ARG A 233 4.90 -9.92 25.94
CA ARG A 233 4.80 -11.11 26.81
C ARG A 233 5.58 -10.82 28.07
N THR A 234 4.86 -10.67 29.17
CA THR A 234 5.27 -11.29 30.44
C THR A 234 4.69 -12.71 30.51
N PRO A 235 5.28 -13.58 31.34
CA PRO A 235 5.44 -14.99 31.01
C PRO A 235 4.28 -15.84 31.53
N THR A 236 3.85 -16.80 30.73
CA THR A 236 3.72 -18.23 31.08
C THR A 236 2.87 -18.96 30.04
N SER A 237 3.10 -20.26 29.95
CA SER A 237 2.39 -21.27 29.15
C SER A 237 2.77 -21.40 27.66
N THR A 238 3.67 -22.38 27.49
CA THR A 238 3.79 -23.36 26.39
C THR A 238 2.63 -23.44 25.41
N MET A 239 2.93 -23.38 24.11
CA MET A 239 2.27 -24.26 23.13
C MET A 239 3.06 -24.46 21.83
N THR A 240 2.79 -25.63 21.28
CA THR A 240 3.41 -26.44 20.22
C THR A 240 3.51 -25.75 18.86
N THR A 241 4.65 -25.96 18.19
CA THR A 241 4.93 -25.53 16.82
C THR A 241 4.24 -26.43 15.80
N CYS A 242 3.50 -25.84 14.84
CA CYS A 242 3.18 -26.48 13.57
C CYS A 242 3.97 -25.77 12.47
N SER A 243 4.88 -26.51 11.82
CA SER A 243 5.77 -26.05 10.76
C SER A 243 5.14 -26.32 9.41
N THR A 244 5.00 -25.29 8.59
CA THR A 244 4.82 -25.44 7.14
C THR A 244 6.16 -25.20 6.46
N ARG A 245 6.66 -26.25 5.80
CA ARG A 245 7.85 -26.22 4.94
C ARG A 245 7.56 -25.47 3.63
N ARG A 246 8.66 -24.95 3.09
CA ARG A 246 8.86 -24.21 1.84
C ARG A 246 8.11 -24.77 0.65
#